data_AF-A0A3M1TFY1-F1
#
_entry.id   AF-A0A3M1TFY1-F1
#
_cell.length_a   1.000
_cell.length_b   1.000
_cell.length_c   1.000
_cell.angle_alpha   90.00
_cell.angle_beta   90.00
_cell.angle_gamma   90.00
#
_symmetry.space_group_name_H-M   'P 1'
#
loop_
_entity.id
_entity.type
_entity.pdbx_description
1 polymer ?
#
loop_
_entity_poly.entity_id
_entity_poly.type
_entity_poly.pdbx_seq_one_letter_code
_entity_poly.pdbx_strand_id
1 'polypeptide(L)'
;MIELLPRRGENVVGARLQGRVRADEYRRVLVAEVDRRVEERGRYRLLLVAGSDFEGFDDEVRLEDPEYGLAHRRYLLERFALVGSDPGFALGVRLAGHLASEWMRVFSSEALEEAWSWVLERTSAETAVGSARRLLGAKIVDRLGEELGEVEDLVFDASTGSLRLVVVAFGGFLGLGERSHPIPWRLFRPRADGTLLLRLHEGKPTAEQLSAAPSVDKGHSWHADPGTFSFATHPFFGGPRW
;
A
#
# COMPACT_ATOMS: atom_id res chain seq x y z
N MET A 1 -7.29 25.07 4.28
CA MET A 1 -6.28 24.93 5.34
C MET A 1 -6.16 23.47 5.76
N ILE A 2 -4.95 22.99 5.96
CA ILE A 2 -4.63 21.68 6.53
C ILE A 2 -3.86 21.87 7.84
N GLU A 3 -4.38 21.30 8.92
CA GLU A 3 -3.73 21.28 10.23
C GLU A 3 -3.36 19.84 10.59
N LEU A 4 -2.08 19.55 10.86
CA LEU A 4 -1.69 18.22 11.34
C LEU A 4 -2.15 18.03 12.78
N LEU A 5 -2.82 16.90 13.04
CA LEU A 5 -3.27 16.53 14.37
C LEU A 5 -2.09 16.00 15.21
N PRO A 6 -2.19 16.04 16.56
CA PRO A 6 -1.16 15.50 17.44
C PRO A 6 -0.81 14.05 17.08
N ARG A 7 0.49 13.75 17.01
CA ARG A 7 0.98 12.41 16.65
C ARG A 7 0.44 11.38 17.64
N ARG A 8 -0.40 10.47 17.14
CA ARG A 8 -0.82 9.24 17.84
C ARG A 8 -0.38 8.07 16.97
N GLY A 9 0.60 7.28 17.42
CA GLY A 9 1.14 6.16 16.66
C GLY A 9 2.34 6.49 15.76
N GLU A 10 3.13 5.46 15.46
CA GLU A 10 4.40 5.61 14.76
C GLU A 10 4.22 5.80 13.24
N ASN A 11 3.29 5.06 12.63
CA ASN A 11 2.98 5.05 11.19
C ASN A 11 1.67 5.79 10.84
N VAL A 12 1.11 6.60 11.73
CA VAL A 12 -0.17 7.29 11.51
C VAL A 12 0.06 8.77 11.22
N VAL A 13 -0.63 9.27 10.19
CA VAL A 13 -0.79 10.69 9.88
C VAL A 13 -2.24 11.08 10.15
N GLY A 14 -2.45 12.04 11.05
CA GLY A 14 -3.75 12.65 11.28
C GLY A 14 -3.74 14.10 10.80
N ALA A 15 -4.77 14.53 10.08
CA ALA A 15 -4.92 15.91 9.65
C ALA A 15 -6.37 16.38 9.70
N ARG A 16 -6.58 17.66 9.99
CA ARG A 16 -7.86 18.35 9.90
C ARG A 16 -7.86 19.23 8.65
N LEU A 17 -8.98 19.19 7.93
CA LEU A 17 -9.24 19.97 6.73
C LEU A 17 -10.28 21.05 7.07
N GLN A 18 -10.00 22.29 6.66
CA GLN A 18 -10.82 23.47 6.93
C GLN A 18 -10.88 24.38 5.70
N GLY A 19 -12.03 24.98 5.44
CA GLY A 19 -12.27 25.81 4.26
C GLY A 19 -11.97 25.08 2.96
N ARG A 20 -11.58 25.84 1.93
CA ARG A 20 -11.05 25.30 0.68
C ARG A 20 -9.56 24.97 0.82
N VAL A 21 -9.18 23.72 0.57
CA VAL A 21 -7.79 23.25 0.65
C VAL A 21 -7.08 23.44 -0.70
N ARG A 22 -6.01 24.23 -0.72
CA ARG A 22 -5.23 24.50 -1.92
C ARG A 22 -4.23 23.38 -2.24
N ALA A 23 -3.87 23.25 -3.51
CA ALA A 23 -2.95 22.20 -3.97
C ALA A 23 -1.54 22.31 -3.40
N ASP A 24 -1.03 23.52 -3.21
CA ASP A 24 0.29 23.74 -2.62
C ASP A 24 0.33 23.36 -1.14
N GLU A 25 -0.74 23.66 -0.39
CA GLU A 25 -0.90 23.30 1.01
C GLU A 25 -1.06 21.79 1.18
N TYR A 26 -1.91 21.16 0.35
CA TYR A 26 -2.05 19.71 0.28
C TYR A 26 -0.71 18.99 0.12
N ARG A 27 0.11 19.44 -0.83
CA ARG A 27 1.43 18.86 -1.09
C ARG A 27 2.40 19.09 0.07
N ARG A 28 2.53 20.33 0.54
CA ARG A 28 3.53 20.71 1.54
C ARG A 28 3.24 20.18 2.94
N VAL A 29 1.96 19.97 3.28
CA VAL A 29 1.57 19.56 4.63
C VAL A 29 1.23 18.08 4.66
N LEU A 30 0.23 17.66 3.88
CA LEU A 30 -0.30 16.30 4.01
C LEU A 30 0.58 15.27 3.30
N VAL A 31 0.95 15.52 2.04
CA VAL A 31 1.77 14.57 1.26
C VAL A 31 3.17 14.43 1.88
N ALA A 32 3.81 15.55 2.22
CA ALA A 32 5.13 15.53 2.86
C ALA A 32 5.17 14.73 4.17
N GLU A 33 4.15 14.87 5.03
CA GLU A 33 4.10 14.10 6.28
C GLU A 33 3.82 12.60 6.04
N VAL A 34 3.01 12.27 5.03
CA VAL A 34 2.81 10.87 4.61
C VAL A 34 4.11 10.26 4.09
N ASP A 35 4.85 10.97 3.25
CA ASP A 35 6.15 10.52 2.72
C ASP A 35 7.12 10.18 3.83
N ARG A 36 7.22 11.08 4.83
CA ARG A 36 8.05 10.83 6.01
C ARG A 36 7.66 9.55 6.75
N ARG A 37 6.36 9.24 6.90
CA ARG A 37 5.93 7.99 7.55
C ARG A 37 6.19 6.76 6.70
N VAL A 38 6.05 6.88 5.39
CA VAL A 38 6.39 5.82 4.45
C VAL A 38 7.89 5.52 4.49
N GLU A 39 8.76 6.54 4.56
CA GLU A 39 10.20 6.35 4.70
C GLU A 39 10.57 5.69 6.03
N GLU A 40 9.96 6.11 7.14
CA GLU A 40 10.24 5.57 8.47
C GLU A 40 9.78 4.10 8.66
N ARG A 41 8.63 3.73 8.10
CA ARG A 41 7.96 2.44 8.42
C ARG A 41 7.53 1.61 7.21
N GLY A 42 7.77 2.09 5.99
CA GLY A 42 7.39 1.46 4.73
C GLY A 42 5.89 1.49 4.43
N ARG A 43 5.04 1.76 5.42
CA ARG A 43 3.58 1.75 5.36
C ARG A 43 3.03 2.84 6.27
N TYR A 44 1.84 3.32 5.96
CA TYR A 44 1.22 4.39 6.71
C TYR A 44 -0.28 4.19 6.88
N ARG A 45 -0.83 4.92 7.85
CA ARG A 45 -2.25 5.02 8.12
C ARG A 45 -2.65 6.48 8.13
N LEU A 46 -3.87 6.75 7.73
CA LEU A 46 -4.36 8.09 7.53
C LEU A 46 -5.66 8.31 8.31
N LEU A 47 -5.75 9.45 8.98
CA LEU A 47 -6.99 9.95 9.54
C LEU A 47 -7.19 11.38 9.04
N LEU A 48 -8.27 11.62 8.29
CA LEU A 48 -8.66 12.95 7.85
C LEU A 48 -9.92 13.38 8.58
N VAL A 49 -9.90 14.57 9.17
CA VAL A 49 -11.06 15.21 9.79
C VAL A 49 -11.51 16.34 8.89
N ALA A 50 -12.62 16.15 8.17
CA ALA A 50 -13.29 17.24 7.47
C ALA A 50 -14.18 17.97 8.48
N GLY A 51 -13.78 19.18 8.88
CA GLY A 51 -14.59 20.04 9.74
C GLY A 51 -15.91 20.45 9.07
N SER A 52 -16.84 21.01 9.83
CA SER A 52 -18.08 21.56 9.28
C SER A 52 -17.85 22.77 8.36
N ASP A 53 -16.67 23.37 8.44
CA ASP A 53 -16.18 24.47 7.62
C ASP A 53 -15.37 23.98 6.41
N PHE A 54 -15.23 22.68 6.18
CA PHE A 54 -14.54 22.15 5.01
C PHE A 54 -15.40 22.34 3.75
N GLU A 55 -14.87 23.11 2.80
CA GLU A 55 -15.57 23.46 1.55
C GLU A 55 -15.11 22.62 0.35
N GLY A 56 -14.18 21.69 0.57
CA GLY A 56 -13.61 20.85 -0.48
C GLY A 56 -12.16 21.20 -0.82
N PHE A 57 -11.65 20.49 -1.82
CA PHE A 57 -10.34 20.77 -2.40
C PHE A 57 -10.48 21.76 -3.56
N ASP A 58 -9.42 22.53 -3.79
CA ASP A 58 -9.30 23.33 -5.01
C ASP A 58 -9.26 22.42 -6.25
N ASP A 59 -9.72 22.92 -7.40
CA ASP A 59 -9.85 22.13 -8.64
C ASP A 59 -8.49 21.65 -9.18
N GLU A 60 -7.40 22.31 -8.77
CA GLU A 60 -6.02 21.91 -9.05
C GLU A 60 -5.54 20.70 -8.22
N VAL A 61 -6.26 20.30 -7.16
CA VAL A 61 -5.95 19.10 -6.37
C VAL A 61 -6.41 17.87 -7.14
N ARG A 62 -5.51 17.34 -7.96
CA ARG A 62 -5.71 16.07 -8.65
C ARG A 62 -5.36 14.92 -7.72
N LEU A 63 -6.36 14.34 -7.05
CA LEU A 63 -6.17 13.16 -6.20
C LEU A 63 -5.57 11.97 -6.98
N GLU A 64 -5.84 11.91 -8.29
CA GLU A 64 -5.35 10.92 -9.26
C GLU A 64 -3.96 11.27 -9.84
N ASP A 65 -3.33 12.36 -9.42
CA ASP A 65 -2.01 12.77 -9.93
C ASP A 65 -0.96 11.68 -9.64
N PRO A 66 -0.35 11.08 -10.66
CA PRO A 66 0.59 9.98 -10.50
C PRO A 66 1.91 10.40 -9.82
N GLU A 67 2.27 11.69 -9.85
CA GLU A 67 3.49 12.17 -9.20
C GLU A 67 3.24 12.58 -7.74
N TYR A 68 2.05 13.11 -7.43
CA TYR A 68 1.81 13.84 -6.17
C TYR A 68 0.56 13.44 -5.39
N GLY A 69 -0.26 12.53 -5.92
CA GLY A 69 -1.50 12.10 -5.28
C GLY A 69 -1.28 11.06 -4.16
N LEU A 70 -2.14 11.08 -3.15
CA LEU A 70 -2.31 9.93 -2.24
C LEU A 70 -2.74 8.66 -2.99
N ALA A 71 -3.29 8.78 -4.20
CA ALA A 71 -3.59 7.65 -5.07
C ALA A 71 -2.35 6.80 -5.36
N HIS A 72 -1.18 7.42 -5.59
CA HIS A 72 0.09 6.70 -5.77
C HIS A 72 0.50 5.91 -4.54
N ARG A 73 0.10 6.34 -3.34
CA ARG A 73 0.51 5.72 -2.06
C ARG A 73 -0.54 4.79 -1.50
N ARG A 74 -1.67 4.61 -2.20
CA ARG A 74 -2.78 3.76 -1.78
C ARG A 74 -2.38 2.31 -1.51
N TYR A 75 -1.35 1.79 -2.18
CA TYR A 75 -0.84 0.43 -1.94
C TYR A 75 0.06 0.33 -0.69
N LEU A 76 0.48 1.44 -0.08
CA LEU A 76 1.20 1.49 1.20
C LEU A 76 0.28 1.84 2.37
N LEU A 77 -0.88 2.42 2.07
CA LEU A 77 -1.95 2.69 3.00
C LEU A 77 -2.47 1.36 3.61
N GLU A 78 -2.56 1.33 4.94
CA GLU A 78 -3.15 0.19 5.66
C GLU A 78 -4.56 0.48 6.13
N ARG A 79 -4.78 1.69 6.68
CA ARG A 79 -6.07 2.15 7.19
C ARG A 79 -6.27 3.62 6.89
N PHE A 80 -7.45 3.98 6.43
CA PHE A 80 -7.87 5.35 6.18
C PHE A 80 -9.20 5.63 6.86
N ALA A 81 -9.17 6.44 7.92
CA ALA A 81 -10.37 6.98 8.52
C ALA A 81 -10.67 8.36 7.96
N LEU A 82 -11.93 8.57 7.60
CA LEU A 82 -12.47 9.88 7.32
C LEU A 82 -13.51 10.23 8.38
N VAL A 83 -13.35 11.37 9.04
CA VAL A 83 -14.24 11.88 10.09
C VAL A 83 -14.88 13.15 9.55
N GLY A 84 -16.22 13.21 9.50
CA GLY A 84 -16.90 14.40 8.98
C GLY A 84 -18.41 14.30 9.03
N SER A 85 -19.08 15.40 8.69
CA SER A 85 -20.54 15.56 8.76
C SER A 85 -21.19 15.70 7.38
N ASP A 86 -20.43 15.92 6.30
CA ASP A 86 -20.99 16.11 4.97
C ASP A 86 -21.51 14.80 4.36
N PRO A 87 -22.84 14.65 4.18
CA PRO A 87 -23.43 13.42 3.64
C PRO A 87 -23.05 13.16 2.19
N GLY A 88 -22.73 14.20 1.40
CA GLY A 88 -22.37 14.08 -0.02
C GLY A 88 -20.99 13.46 -0.23
N PHE A 89 -19.98 13.99 0.43
CA PHE A 89 -18.62 13.45 0.45
C PHE A 89 -18.56 12.09 1.14
N ALA A 90 -19.27 11.92 2.26
CA ALA A 90 -19.39 10.64 2.94
C ALA A 90 -20.06 9.58 2.06
N LEU A 91 -21.11 9.90 1.31
CA LEU A 91 -21.76 8.97 0.38
C LEU A 91 -20.83 8.58 -0.77
N GLY A 92 -20.10 9.54 -1.37
CA GLY A 92 -19.11 9.26 -2.41
C GLY A 92 -18.00 8.33 -1.93
N VAL A 93 -17.45 8.58 -0.74
CA VAL A 93 -16.44 7.73 -0.11
C VAL A 93 -17.01 6.39 0.33
N ARG A 94 -18.26 6.31 0.78
CA ARG A 94 -18.92 5.06 1.19
C ARG A 94 -19.24 4.18 -0.02
N LEU A 95 -19.62 4.76 -1.15
CA LEU A 95 -19.78 4.07 -2.43
C LEU A 95 -18.43 3.50 -2.92
N ALA A 96 -17.34 4.27 -2.79
CA ALA A 96 -15.98 3.77 -3.03
C ALA A 96 -15.52 2.73 -1.98
N GLY A 97 -16.03 2.84 -0.75
CA GLY A 97 -15.69 2.01 0.41
C GLY A 97 -16.38 0.64 0.43
N HIS A 98 -17.53 0.46 -0.25
CA HIS A 98 -18.16 -0.85 -0.42
C HIS A 98 -17.29 -1.86 -1.17
N LEU A 99 -16.27 -1.40 -1.90
CA LEU A 99 -15.26 -2.24 -2.53
C LEU A 99 -14.05 -2.52 -1.62
N ALA A 100 -14.07 -2.05 -0.36
CA ALA A 100 -12.85 -1.76 0.40
C ALA A 100 -13.01 -1.71 1.95
N SER A 101 -13.92 -2.51 2.53
CA SER A 101 -14.30 -2.43 3.96
C SER A 101 -13.17 -2.65 4.98
N GLU A 102 -12.04 -3.25 4.58
CA GLU A 102 -10.93 -3.59 5.50
C GLU A 102 -9.89 -2.47 5.70
N TRP A 103 -9.72 -1.56 4.74
CA TRP A 103 -8.66 -0.54 4.80
C TRP A 103 -9.19 0.90 4.82
N MET A 104 -10.51 1.12 4.71
CA MET A 104 -11.10 2.46 4.81
C MET A 104 -12.42 2.45 5.60
N ARG A 105 -12.64 3.47 6.44
CA ARG A 105 -13.91 3.69 7.16
C ARG A 105 -14.26 5.16 7.27
N VAL A 106 -15.55 5.46 7.25
CA VAL A 106 -16.09 6.81 7.45
C VAL A 106 -16.79 6.86 8.81
N PHE A 107 -16.52 7.91 9.57
CA PHE A 107 -17.01 8.16 10.92
C PHE A 107 -17.73 9.51 10.94
N SER A 108 -18.74 9.64 11.81
CA SER A 108 -19.38 10.93 12.05
C SER A 108 -18.42 11.88 12.77
N SER A 109 -18.74 13.19 12.77
CA SER A 109 -17.90 14.21 13.40
C SER A 109 -17.71 13.99 14.91
N GLU A 110 -18.68 13.37 15.56
CA GLU A 110 -18.68 13.03 16.99
C GLU A 110 -17.84 11.79 17.31
N ALA A 111 -17.59 10.92 16.33
CA ALA A 111 -16.90 9.64 16.48
C ALA A 111 -15.38 9.74 16.24
N LEU A 112 -14.76 10.89 16.49
CA LEU A 112 -13.33 11.11 16.26
C LEU A 112 -12.44 10.15 17.08
N GLU A 113 -12.79 9.89 18.33
CA GLU A 113 -12.00 8.97 19.18
C GLU A 113 -12.17 7.49 18.76
N GLU A 114 -13.34 7.13 18.23
CA GLU A 114 -13.55 5.81 17.62
C GLU A 114 -12.71 5.67 16.33
N ALA A 115 -12.67 6.72 15.51
CA ALA A 115 -11.83 6.77 14.31
C ALA A 115 -10.35 6.61 14.66
N TRP A 116 -9.87 7.30 15.71
CA TRP A 116 -8.51 7.13 16.22
C TRP A 116 -8.25 5.71 16.67
N SER A 117 -9.15 5.14 17.46
CA SER A 117 -9.02 3.77 17.96
C SER A 117 -8.96 2.76 16.81
N TRP A 118 -9.79 2.94 15.79
CA TRP A 118 -9.75 2.09 14.60
C TRP A 118 -8.48 2.30 13.79
N VAL A 119 -8.00 3.53 13.57
CA VAL A 119 -6.74 3.72 12.82
C VAL A 119 -5.53 3.21 13.61
N LEU A 120 -5.55 3.25 14.94
CA LEU A 120 -4.47 2.78 15.80
C LEU A 120 -4.50 1.28 16.07
N GLU A 121 -5.65 0.64 15.94
CA GLU A 121 -5.78 -0.80 16.16
C GLU A 121 -4.77 -1.53 15.26
N ARG A 122 -3.88 -2.27 15.91
CA ARG A 122 -2.89 -3.10 15.23
C ARG A 122 -3.65 -4.15 14.43
N THR A 123 -3.63 -4.08 13.11
CA THR A 123 -3.95 -5.27 12.31
C THR A 123 -3.07 -6.41 12.80
N SER A 124 -3.62 -7.60 13.01
CA SER A 124 -2.85 -8.78 13.44
C SER A 124 -1.61 -9.06 12.54
N ALA A 125 -1.58 -8.48 11.34
CA ALA A 125 -0.44 -8.42 10.43
C ALA A 125 0.77 -7.58 10.92
N GLU A 126 0.62 -6.61 11.83
CA GLU A 126 1.72 -5.78 12.36
C GLU A 126 2.55 -6.48 13.44
N THR A 127 1.99 -7.54 14.04
CA THR A 127 2.73 -8.48 14.89
C THR A 127 2.70 -9.88 14.29
N ALA A 128 2.61 -9.99 12.96
CA ALA A 128 2.73 -11.28 12.30
C ALA A 128 4.19 -11.68 12.27
N VAL A 129 4.62 -12.43 13.29
CA VAL A 129 5.77 -13.32 13.15
C VAL A 129 5.44 -14.26 12.00
N GLY A 130 6.00 -13.96 10.82
CA GLY A 130 5.87 -14.78 9.62
C GLY A 130 6.94 -15.86 9.62
N SER A 131 6.55 -17.11 9.36
CA SER A 131 7.53 -18.18 9.11
C SER A 131 7.89 -18.20 7.63
N ALA A 132 9.19 -18.23 7.31
CA ALA A 132 9.65 -18.45 5.94
C ALA A 132 9.03 -19.72 5.33
N ARG A 133 8.88 -20.78 6.14
CA ARG A 133 8.23 -22.04 5.75
C ARG A 133 6.77 -21.85 5.31
N ARG A 134 6.06 -20.85 5.85
CA ARG A 134 4.69 -20.54 5.45
C ARG A 134 4.64 -19.71 4.17
N LEU A 135 5.68 -18.94 3.90
CA LEU A 135 5.77 -18.07 2.74
C LEU A 135 6.28 -18.82 1.50
N LEU A 136 7.27 -19.70 1.65
CA LEU A 136 7.76 -20.55 0.56
C LEU A 136 6.64 -21.50 0.09
N GLY A 137 6.40 -21.52 -1.22
CA GLY A 137 5.28 -22.25 -1.83
C GLY A 137 3.91 -21.59 -1.65
N ALA A 138 3.84 -20.41 -1.03
CA ALA A 138 2.56 -19.71 -0.90
C ALA A 138 2.06 -19.26 -2.28
N LYS A 139 0.74 -19.41 -2.50
CA LYS A 139 0.10 -18.90 -3.71
C LYS A 139 0.02 -17.39 -3.68
N ILE A 140 0.42 -16.76 -4.78
CA ILE A 140 0.22 -15.35 -5.02
C ILE A 140 -1.13 -15.17 -5.68
N VAL A 141 -1.96 -14.30 -5.11
CA VAL A 141 -3.30 -14.02 -5.62
C VAL A 141 -3.50 -12.53 -5.87
N ASP A 142 -4.40 -12.21 -6.79
CA ASP A 142 -4.86 -10.85 -7.00
C ASP A 142 -6.03 -10.46 -6.04
N ARG A 143 -6.63 -9.29 -6.28
CA ARG A 143 -7.77 -8.80 -5.48
C ARG A 143 -9.06 -9.60 -5.69
N LEU A 144 -9.21 -10.31 -6.81
CA LEU A 144 -10.34 -11.20 -7.09
C LEU A 144 -10.10 -12.63 -6.60
N GLY A 145 -8.89 -12.94 -6.12
CA GLY A 145 -8.51 -14.27 -5.64
C GLY A 145 -7.99 -15.18 -6.75
N GLU A 146 -7.71 -14.64 -7.94
CA GLU A 146 -7.10 -15.41 -9.02
C GLU A 146 -5.64 -15.68 -8.70
N GLU A 147 -5.22 -16.94 -8.86
CA GLU A 147 -3.83 -17.34 -8.70
C GLU A 147 -2.98 -16.77 -9.83
N LEU A 148 -1.96 -16.02 -9.45
CA LEU A 148 -0.97 -15.49 -10.37
C LEU A 148 0.18 -16.49 -10.51
N GLY A 149 0.53 -17.19 -9.42
CA GLY A 149 1.62 -18.18 -9.32
C GLY A 149 2.08 -18.39 -7.88
N GLU A 150 3.38 -18.69 -7.66
CA GLU A 150 3.86 -19.26 -6.41
C GLU A 150 5.21 -18.71 -5.94
N VAL A 151 5.37 -18.53 -4.62
CA VAL A 151 6.63 -18.10 -4.01
C VAL A 151 7.69 -19.18 -4.15
N GLU A 152 8.76 -18.87 -4.87
CA GLU A 152 9.92 -19.74 -5.05
C GLU A 152 10.98 -19.48 -3.98
N ASP A 153 11.26 -18.21 -3.68
CA ASP A 153 12.35 -17.83 -2.77
C ASP A 153 12.09 -16.48 -2.08
N LEU A 154 12.84 -16.19 -1.01
CA LEU A 154 12.74 -14.99 -0.19
C LEU A 154 14.12 -14.34 -0.06
N VAL A 155 14.25 -13.10 -0.55
CA VAL A 155 15.51 -12.37 -0.49
C VAL A 155 15.46 -11.36 0.65
N PHE A 156 16.31 -11.54 1.64
CA PHE A 156 16.45 -10.65 2.79
C PHE A 156 17.77 -9.88 2.74
N ASP A 157 17.75 -8.72 3.38
CA ASP A 157 18.94 -7.95 3.67
C ASP A 157 19.68 -8.61 4.84
N ALA A 158 20.85 -9.21 4.57
CA ALA A 158 21.62 -9.95 5.57
C ALA A 158 22.13 -9.07 6.72
N SER A 159 22.24 -7.76 6.52
CA SER A 159 22.73 -6.82 7.54
C SER A 159 21.64 -6.38 8.52
N THR A 160 20.40 -6.25 8.04
CA THR A 160 19.26 -5.80 8.85
C THR A 160 18.28 -6.93 9.22
N GLY A 161 18.39 -8.08 8.56
CA GLY A 161 17.42 -9.18 8.66
C GLY A 161 16.06 -8.88 8.00
N SER A 162 15.93 -7.78 7.26
CA SER A 162 14.66 -7.36 6.68
C SER A 162 14.38 -8.04 5.34
N LEU A 163 13.18 -8.60 5.17
CA LEU A 163 12.74 -9.17 3.88
C LEU A 163 12.58 -8.06 2.83
N ARG A 164 13.32 -8.16 1.72
CA ARG A 164 13.36 -7.15 0.66
C ARG A 164 12.51 -7.55 -0.53
N LEU A 165 12.68 -8.78 -1.03
CA LEU A 165 12.03 -9.29 -2.23
C LEU A 165 11.43 -10.66 -1.96
N VAL A 166 10.34 -10.95 -2.66
CA VAL A 166 9.77 -12.29 -2.84
C VAL A 166 10.01 -12.66 -4.28
N VAL A 167 10.66 -13.80 -4.49
CA VAL A 167 10.87 -14.36 -5.83
C VAL A 167 9.66 -15.21 -6.16
N VAL A 168 8.99 -14.85 -7.23
CA VAL A 168 7.76 -15.52 -7.63
C VAL A 168 7.93 -16.20 -8.97
N ALA A 169 7.59 -17.48 -9.03
CA ALA A 169 7.53 -18.22 -10.28
C ALA A 169 6.18 -17.97 -10.97
N PHE A 170 6.23 -17.44 -12.19
CA PHE A 170 5.07 -17.15 -13.02
C PHE A 170 5.32 -17.59 -14.47
N GLY A 171 4.26 -18.02 -15.16
CA GLY A 171 4.30 -18.26 -16.61
C GLY A 171 5.08 -19.50 -17.03
N GLY A 172 4.39 -20.63 -17.10
CA GLY A 172 4.89 -21.89 -17.65
C GLY A 172 3.77 -22.92 -17.63
N PHE A 173 3.69 -23.79 -18.64
CA PHE A 173 2.80 -24.95 -18.60
C PHE A 173 3.61 -26.09 -17.97
N LEU A 174 3.21 -26.57 -16.79
CA LEU A 174 3.84 -27.74 -16.13
C LEU A 174 5.38 -27.62 -15.94
N GLY A 175 5.88 -26.50 -15.43
CA GLY A 175 7.32 -26.36 -15.11
C GLY A 175 8.24 -26.07 -16.29
N LEU A 176 7.72 -26.01 -17.53
CA LEU A 176 8.49 -25.66 -18.72
C LEU A 176 8.31 -24.17 -19.04
N GLY A 177 9.42 -23.43 -19.08
CA GLY A 177 9.45 -22.01 -19.41
C GLY A 177 9.17 -21.06 -18.24
N GLU A 178 9.01 -21.58 -17.01
CA GLU A 178 8.83 -20.79 -15.80
C GLU A 178 10.01 -19.82 -15.59
N ARG A 179 9.68 -18.55 -15.35
CA ARG A 179 10.64 -17.51 -15.02
C ARG A 179 10.42 -17.03 -13.60
N SER A 180 11.52 -16.69 -12.93
CA SER A 180 11.50 -16.25 -11.53
C SER A 180 11.55 -14.73 -11.48
N HIS A 181 10.54 -14.11 -10.87
CA HIS A 181 10.35 -12.67 -10.84
C HIS A 181 10.53 -12.13 -9.41
N PRO A 182 11.60 -11.36 -9.13
CA PRO A 182 11.80 -10.74 -7.83
C PRO A 182 10.91 -9.51 -7.63
N ILE A 183 9.96 -9.59 -6.71
CA ILE A 183 8.98 -8.53 -6.43
C ILE A 183 9.19 -7.97 -5.01
N PRO A 184 9.18 -6.64 -4.82
CA PRO A 184 9.32 -6.04 -3.50
C PRO A 184 8.30 -6.57 -2.48
N TRP A 185 8.76 -7.02 -1.31
CA TRP A 185 7.91 -7.58 -0.25
C TRP A 185 6.77 -6.63 0.17
N ARG A 186 7.03 -5.31 0.15
CA ARG A 186 6.05 -4.26 0.50
C ARG A 186 4.75 -4.33 -0.30
N LEU A 187 4.78 -4.90 -1.51
CA LEU A 187 3.62 -5.07 -2.38
C LEU A 187 2.75 -6.26 -2.00
N PHE A 188 3.24 -7.17 -1.16
CA PHE A 188 2.47 -8.33 -0.72
C PHE A 188 1.74 -8.06 0.60
N ARG A 189 0.58 -8.71 0.76
CA ARG A 189 -0.13 -8.80 2.03
C ARG A 189 -0.40 -10.27 2.36
N PRO A 190 0.20 -10.81 3.43
CA PRO A 190 -0.15 -12.14 3.92
C PRO A 190 -1.62 -12.20 4.32
N ARG A 191 -2.31 -13.25 3.88
CA ARG A 191 -3.69 -13.54 4.27
C ARG A 191 -3.74 -14.69 5.28
N ALA A 192 -4.86 -14.77 6.01
CA ALA A 192 -5.07 -15.78 7.04
C ALA A 192 -5.04 -17.21 6.49
N ASP A 193 -5.49 -17.39 5.24
CA ASP A 193 -5.49 -18.65 4.48
C ASP A 193 -4.11 -19.13 4.03
N GLY A 194 -3.05 -18.31 4.21
CA GLY A 194 -1.69 -18.65 3.82
C GLY A 194 -1.29 -18.16 2.42
N THR A 195 -2.20 -17.53 1.68
CA THR A 195 -1.88 -16.88 0.39
C THR A 195 -1.25 -15.51 0.60
N LEU A 196 -0.59 -15.00 -0.44
CA LEU A 196 -0.06 -13.64 -0.49
C LEU A 196 -0.81 -12.83 -1.55
N LEU A 197 -1.49 -11.77 -1.11
CA LEU A 197 -2.13 -10.82 -2.01
C LEU A 197 -1.08 -9.87 -2.60
N LEU A 198 -0.94 -9.84 -3.93
CA LEU A 198 -0.13 -8.83 -4.63
C LEU A 198 -0.95 -7.54 -4.84
N ARG A 199 -0.48 -6.40 -4.31
CA ARG A 199 -1.11 -5.09 -4.46
C ARG A 199 -0.35 -4.25 -5.49
N LEU A 200 -0.98 -4.00 -6.64
CA LEU A 200 -0.46 -3.09 -7.67
C LEU A 200 -1.11 -1.70 -7.60
N HIS A 201 -0.42 -0.72 -8.17
CA HIS A 201 -0.85 0.67 -8.25
C HIS A 201 -2.05 0.84 -9.21
N GLU A 202 -2.07 0.15 -10.35
CA GLU A 202 -3.13 0.26 -11.36
C GLU A 202 -3.45 -1.09 -12.01
N GLY A 203 -4.74 -1.34 -12.25
CA GLY A 203 -5.22 -2.50 -12.99
C GLY A 203 -5.11 -3.85 -12.28
N LYS A 204 -5.57 -4.88 -13.00
CA LYS A 204 -5.32 -6.28 -12.68
C LYS A 204 -3.90 -6.60 -13.16
N PRO A 205 -3.04 -7.29 -12.40
CA PRO A 205 -1.80 -7.83 -12.95
C PRO A 205 -2.15 -8.69 -14.16
N THR A 206 -1.86 -8.21 -15.37
CA THR A 206 -2.03 -9.04 -16.56
C THR A 206 -0.87 -10.02 -16.64
N ALA A 207 -1.13 -11.25 -17.10
CA ALA A 207 -0.06 -12.23 -17.34
C ALA A 207 1.06 -11.67 -18.25
N GLU A 208 0.71 -10.74 -19.14
CA GLU A 208 1.63 -10.01 -20.02
C GLU A 208 2.51 -8.99 -19.28
N GLN A 209 1.97 -8.25 -18.31
CA GLN A 209 2.79 -7.37 -17.46
C GLN A 209 3.72 -8.16 -16.52
N LEU A 210 3.24 -9.28 -15.99
CA LEU A 210 4.04 -10.16 -15.13
C LEU A 210 5.19 -10.80 -15.92
N SER A 211 4.94 -11.24 -17.16
CA SER A 211 5.98 -11.85 -18.01
C SER A 211 7.00 -10.86 -18.56
N ALA A 212 6.61 -9.60 -18.75
CA ALA A 212 7.51 -8.52 -19.19
C ALA A 212 8.45 -8.00 -18.06
N ALA A 213 8.15 -8.32 -16.80
CA ALA A 213 8.97 -7.88 -15.68
C ALA A 213 10.35 -8.53 -15.68
N PRO A 214 11.40 -7.86 -15.15
CA PRO A 214 12.72 -8.44 -15.00
C PRO A 214 12.62 -9.79 -14.29
N SER A 215 13.31 -10.76 -14.85
CA SER A 215 13.28 -12.14 -14.42
C SER A 215 14.68 -12.71 -14.41
N VAL A 216 14.88 -13.67 -13.53
CA VAL A 216 16.09 -14.46 -13.44
C VAL A 216 15.76 -15.91 -13.77
N ASP A 217 16.79 -16.67 -14.11
CA ASP A 217 16.66 -18.11 -14.26
C ASP A 217 16.33 -18.76 -12.91
N LYS A 218 15.64 -19.89 -12.98
CA LYS A 218 15.26 -20.67 -11.80
C LYS A 218 16.50 -21.06 -10.99
N GLY A 219 16.43 -20.89 -9.66
CA GLY A 219 17.56 -21.17 -8.78
C GLY A 219 18.73 -20.18 -8.88
N HIS A 220 18.50 -18.98 -9.44
CA HIS A 220 19.48 -17.89 -9.41
C HIS A 220 19.97 -17.62 -7.98
N SER A 221 21.29 -17.59 -7.80
CA SER A 221 21.87 -17.33 -6.49
C SER A 221 22.03 -15.83 -6.23
N TRP A 222 21.38 -15.35 -5.18
CA TRP A 222 21.36 -13.95 -4.80
C TRP A 222 22.65 -13.55 -4.07
N HIS A 223 23.64 -13.05 -4.81
CA HIS A 223 24.92 -12.56 -4.27
C HIS A 223 25.16 -11.06 -4.48
N ALA A 224 24.37 -10.41 -5.34
CA ALA A 224 24.47 -8.97 -5.63
C ALA A 224 23.47 -8.16 -4.79
N ASP A 225 23.80 -6.88 -4.57
CA ASP A 225 22.99 -5.91 -3.82
C ASP A 225 21.50 -5.97 -4.24
N PRO A 226 20.58 -6.35 -3.32
CA PRO A 226 19.13 -6.36 -3.56
C PRO A 226 18.58 -5.02 -4.07
N GLY A 227 19.31 -3.91 -3.88
CA GLY A 227 18.99 -2.59 -4.39
C GLY A 227 18.78 -2.55 -5.91
N THR A 228 19.57 -3.31 -6.68
CA THR A 228 19.51 -3.31 -8.15
C THR A 228 18.17 -3.85 -8.67
N PHE A 229 17.64 -4.91 -8.05
CA PHE A 229 16.36 -5.50 -8.46
C PHE A 229 15.16 -4.75 -7.93
N SER A 230 15.24 -4.21 -6.70
CA SER A 230 14.19 -3.33 -6.15
C SER A 230 13.94 -2.09 -7.04
N PHE A 231 14.95 -1.65 -7.79
CA PHE A 231 14.87 -0.54 -8.74
C PHE A 231 14.42 -0.99 -10.14
N ALA A 232 14.86 -2.18 -10.61
CA ALA A 232 14.55 -2.67 -11.95
C ALA A 232 13.09 -3.16 -12.10
N THR A 233 12.50 -3.77 -11.08
CA THR A 233 11.12 -4.30 -11.14
C THR A 233 10.07 -3.23 -10.84
N HIS A 234 10.54 -2.07 -10.41
CA HIS A 234 9.77 -0.91 -10.03
C HIS A 234 8.78 -0.39 -11.09
N PRO A 235 9.14 -0.26 -12.39
CA PRO A 235 8.21 0.21 -13.41
C PRO A 235 7.07 -0.78 -13.70
N PHE A 236 7.24 -2.05 -13.35
CA PHE A 236 6.28 -3.12 -13.65
C PHE A 236 5.30 -3.36 -12.51
N PHE A 237 5.72 -3.13 -11.27
CA PHE A 237 4.92 -3.43 -10.09
C PHE A 237 4.53 -2.19 -9.24
N GLY A 238 5.02 -1.00 -9.60
CA GLY A 238 4.69 0.27 -8.95
C GLY A 238 5.31 0.44 -7.57
N GLY A 239 6.49 1.07 -7.51
CA GLY A 239 7.05 1.67 -6.29
C GLY A 239 7.27 3.20 -6.46
N PRO A 240 7.87 3.90 -5.48
CA PRO A 240 8.33 5.29 -5.62
C PRO A 240 9.73 5.36 -6.26
N ARG A 241 9.92 6.11 -7.35
CA ARG A 241 11.27 6.33 -7.94
C ARG A 241 12.09 7.08 -6.89
N TRP A 242 13.23 6.54 -6.45
CA TRP A 242 14.19 7.27 -5.65
C TRP A 242 15.23 7.89 -6.59
#